data_AF-A0A1A8PPT6-F1
#
_entry.id   AF-A0A1A8PPT6-F1
#
_cell.length_a   1.000
_cell.length_b   1.000
_cell.length_c   1.000
_cell.angle_alpha   90.00
_cell.angle_beta   90.00
_cell.angle_gamma   90.00
#
_symmetry.space_group_name_H-M   'P 1'
#
loop_
_entity.id
_entity.type
_entity.pdbx_description
1 polymer ?
#
loop_
_entity_poly.entity_id
_entity_poly.type
_entity_poly.pdbx_seq_one_letter_code
_entity_poly.pdbx_strand_id
1 'polypeptide(L)'
;MTTSTTTTVPTPEPHNQSPNRGPSSEFDLSGKKRFTAPYVNYIQKDPGAPCSLTEALEFLQVDILGDVIEKDSMALNQNQPPKNKPQNLTVVAMEGCHSFIILDWARPLKDDMVSGYMVHSASYDDVLNNRWSTRASSGTHLPVENLKPNSRYYFKVQAKNVFGLGPFSETLTYVTESDDPFLIERPPGGEPIWIPFTFKYNPIHSSCKGSQYVKRTWYRKFVGVVLCNSLRYKIFMGDGLREPFYSIGDSLGQGEDHCQFVDSYRDGRTGPVDFSNNLPSAQGYYRAYRQEPVTFGVVGRRTAYPFVGWYECGVPIPGKW
;
A
#
# COMPACT_ATOMS: atom_id res chain seq x y z
N MET A 1 13.84 10.63 -61.43
CA MET A 1 12.88 9.64 -60.91
C MET A 1 13.18 9.50 -59.44
N THR A 2 12.39 10.16 -58.60
CA THR A 2 12.60 10.24 -57.16
C THR A 2 11.29 9.81 -56.52
N THR A 3 11.28 8.60 -55.97
CA THR A 3 10.11 7.94 -55.40
C THR A 3 10.01 8.33 -53.93
N SER A 4 8.96 9.05 -53.57
CA SER A 4 8.61 9.37 -52.18
C SER A 4 7.81 8.21 -51.58
N THR A 5 8.36 7.53 -50.57
CA THR A 5 7.64 6.55 -49.75
C THR A 5 6.94 7.26 -48.59
N THR A 6 5.61 7.22 -48.58
CA THR A 6 4.76 7.74 -47.51
C THR A 6 4.68 6.71 -46.39
N THR A 7 5.23 7.02 -45.21
CA THR A 7 5.07 6.20 -44.00
C THR A 7 3.73 6.51 -43.36
N THR A 8 2.80 5.55 -43.39
CA THR A 8 1.52 5.62 -42.66
C THR A 8 1.77 5.32 -41.18
N VAL A 9 1.36 6.25 -40.31
CA VAL A 9 1.35 6.07 -38.86
C VAL A 9 0.13 5.20 -38.50
N PRO A 10 0.28 4.10 -37.74
CA PRO A 10 -0.86 3.31 -37.32
C PRO A 10 -1.62 4.01 -36.19
N THR A 11 -2.92 4.18 -36.41
CA THR A 11 -3.91 4.67 -35.46
C THR A 11 -3.99 3.74 -34.25
N PRO A 12 -4.02 4.23 -33.00
CA PRO A 12 -4.21 3.37 -31.84
C PRO A 12 -5.68 2.93 -31.75
N GLU A 13 -5.91 1.62 -31.76
CA GLU A 13 -7.21 1.01 -31.48
C GLU A 13 -7.59 1.19 -30.00
N PRO A 14 -8.87 1.44 -29.67
CA PRO A 14 -9.34 1.52 -28.30
C PRO A 14 -9.43 0.10 -27.72
N HIS A 15 -8.55 -0.23 -26.77
CA HIS A 15 -8.61 -1.51 -26.05
C HIS A 15 -9.80 -1.55 -25.08
N ASN A 16 -10.87 -2.19 -25.55
CA ASN A 16 -11.96 -2.74 -24.75
C ASN A 16 -11.46 -3.73 -23.68
N GLN A 17 -12.02 -3.62 -22.48
CA GLN A 17 -12.09 -4.62 -21.39
C GLN A 17 -10.78 -5.38 -21.09
N SER A 18 -10.11 -5.01 -19.98
CA SER A 18 -8.92 -5.69 -19.49
C SER A 18 -9.15 -7.21 -19.37
N PRO A 19 -8.51 -8.05 -20.20
CA PRO A 19 -8.61 -9.48 -20.04
C PRO A 19 -7.91 -9.86 -18.73
N ASN A 20 -8.51 -10.76 -17.96
CA ASN A 20 -7.96 -11.27 -16.70
C ASN A 20 -6.45 -11.50 -16.81
N ARG A 21 -5.66 -10.64 -16.17
CA ARG A 21 -4.21 -10.68 -16.27
C ARG A 21 -3.71 -11.73 -15.29
N GLY A 22 -3.55 -12.95 -15.79
CA GLY A 22 -2.97 -14.05 -15.03
C GLY A 22 -1.54 -13.73 -14.55
N PRO A 23 -1.02 -14.49 -13.59
CA PRO A 23 0.33 -14.26 -13.07
C PRO A 23 1.40 -14.57 -14.13
N SER A 24 2.52 -13.87 -14.06
CA SER A 24 3.71 -14.06 -14.89
C SER A 24 4.35 -15.42 -14.68
N SER A 25 4.26 -15.94 -13.46
CA SER A 25 4.79 -17.22 -13.03
C SER A 25 3.75 -17.99 -12.23
N GLU A 26 3.71 -19.32 -12.40
CA GLU A 26 2.82 -20.19 -11.64
C GLU A 26 3.20 -20.27 -10.15
N PHE A 27 4.45 -19.98 -9.79
CA PHE A 27 4.99 -20.18 -8.44
C PHE A 27 5.48 -18.88 -7.79
N ASP A 28 5.17 -18.70 -6.51
CA ASP A 28 5.65 -17.60 -5.68
C ASP A 28 7.15 -17.73 -5.36
N LEU A 29 7.69 -16.72 -4.65
CA LEU A 29 9.11 -16.66 -4.29
C LEU A 29 9.58 -17.81 -3.38
N SER A 30 8.64 -18.50 -2.71
CA SER A 30 8.89 -19.68 -1.90
C SER A 30 8.70 -21.00 -2.67
N GLY A 31 8.42 -20.93 -3.98
CA GLY A 31 8.16 -22.10 -4.82
C GLY A 31 6.76 -22.71 -4.64
N LYS A 32 5.84 -22.00 -3.97
CA LYS A 32 4.46 -22.46 -3.81
C LYS A 32 3.61 -21.98 -4.98
N LYS A 33 2.70 -22.83 -5.46
CA LYS A 33 1.76 -22.47 -6.54
C LYS A 33 0.87 -21.28 -6.12
N ARG A 34 0.84 -20.24 -6.95
CA ARG A 34 0.01 -19.04 -6.77
C ARG A 34 -1.46 -19.38 -6.84
N PHE A 35 -2.27 -18.60 -6.12
CA PHE A 35 -3.72 -18.73 -6.16
C PHE A 35 -4.26 -18.09 -7.46
N THR A 36 -4.99 -18.86 -8.25
CA THR A 36 -5.62 -18.37 -9.48
C THR A 36 -7.12 -18.61 -9.43
N ALA A 37 -7.91 -17.61 -9.82
CA ALA A 37 -9.34 -17.73 -10.03
C ALA A 37 -9.80 -16.72 -11.10
N PRO A 38 -10.99 -16.89 -11.70
CA PRO A 38 -11.50 -15.99 -12.76
C PRO A 38 -11.72 -14.52 -12.33
N TYR A 39 -11.58 -14.21 -11.06
CA TYR A 39 -11.74 -12.88 -10.48
C TYR A 39 -10.42 -12.34 -9.89
N VAL A 40 -9.29 -12.98 -10.17
CA VAL A 40 -7.97 -12.61 -9.63
C VAL A 40 -7.08 -12.10 -10.76
N ASN A 41 -6.58 -10.88 -10.60
CA ASN A 41 -5.64 -10.23 -11.49
C ASN A 41 -4.29 -10.03 -10.78
N TYR A 42 -3.20 -10.17 -11.53
CA TYR A 42 -1.85 -9.97 -11.03
C TYR A 42 -1.15 -8.78 -11.69
N ILE A 43 -0.54 -7.95 -10.85
CA ILE A 43 0.37 -6.87 -11.23
C ILE A 43 1.80 -7.37 -11.05
N GLN A 44 2.61 -7.26 -12.10
CA GLN A 44 4.04 -7.51 -12.02
C GLN A 44 4.74 -6.27 -11.48
N LYS A 45 5.63 -6.47 -10.50
CA LYS A 45 6.56 -5.44 -10.01
C LYS A 45 7.96 -5.71 -10.56
N ASP A 46 8.83 -4.71 -10.49
CA ASP A 46 10.26 -4.92 -10.67
C ASP A 46 10.79 -5.95 -9.62
N PRO A 47 11.47 -7.03 -10.04
CA PRO A 47 12.07 -8.01 -9.13
C PRO A 47 13.01 -7.40 -8.08
N GLY A 48 13.71 -6.30 -8.43
CA GLY A 48 14.62 -5.61 -7.53
C GLY A 48 13.92 -4.73 -6.49
N ALA A 49 12.72 -4.24 -6.79
CA ALA A 49 12.02 -3.30 -5.95
C ALA A 49 11.26 -3.96 -4.77
N PRO A 50 11.16 -3.29 -3.62
CA PRO A 50 10.27 -3.73 -2.54
C PRO A 50 8.80 -3.66 -2.96
N CYS A 51 7.95 -4.41 -2.26
CA CYS A 51 6.50 -4.30 -2.41
C CYS A 51 6.00 -2.88 -2.12
N SER A 52 5.18 -2.33 -3.02
CA SER A 52 4.63 -0.99 -2.90
C SER A 52 3.12 -0.99 -3.18
N LEU A 53 2.34 -0.69 -2.15
CA LEU A 53 0.89 -0.53 -2.30
C LEU A 53 0.54 0.68 -3.19
N THR A 54 1.34 1.75 -3.12
CA THR A 54 1.08 2.95 -3.91
C THR A 54 1.29 2.70 -5.40
N GLU A 55 2.37 2.02 -5.78
CA GLU A 55 2.58 1.60 -7.17
C GLU A 55 1.42 0.71 -7.65
N ALA A 56 0.96 -0.24 -6.83
CA ALA A 56 -0.19 -1.08 -7.18
C ALA A 56 -1.48 -0.27 -7.41
N LEU A 57 -1.70 0.80 -6.63
CA LEU A 57 -2.85 1.69 -6.78
C LEU A 57 -2.76 2.59 -8.03
N GLU A 58 -1.55 2.94 -8.48
CA GLU A 58 -1.36 3.72 -9.72
C GLU A 58 -1.83 2.92 -10.93
N PHE A 59 -1.57 1.60 -10.98
CA PHE A 59 -2.08 0.73 -12.05
C PHE A 59 -3.60 0.73 -12.17
N LEU A 60 -4.34 0.99 -11.09
CA LEU A 60 -5.81 1.09 -11.13
C LEU A 60 -6.31 2.48 -11.54
N GLN A 61 -5.48 3.52 -11.37
CA GLN A 61 -5.86 4.90 -11.70
C GLN A 61 -5.70 5.21 -13.19
N VAL A 62 -4.84 4.46 -13.91
CA VAL A 62 -4.64 4.63 -15.36
C VAL A 62 -5.93 4.37 -16.16
N ASP A 63 -6.87 3.60 -15.61
CA ASP A 63 -8.17 3.30 -16.25
C ASP A 63 -9.28 4.33 -15.93
N ILE A 64 -9.01 5.39 -15.15
CA ILE A 64 -10.04 6.33 -14.64
C ILE A 64 -10.03 7.70 -15.36
N LEU A 65 -9.14 7.92 -16.34
CA LEU A 65 -9.07 9.19 -17.10
C LEU A 65 -10.12 9.34 -18.21
N GLY A 66 -11.15 8.49 -18.23
CA GLY A 66 -12.28 8.57 -19.15
C GLY A 66 -13.59 8.27 -18.44
N ASP A 67 -14.08 9.22 -17.63
CA ASP A 67 -15.51 9.48 -17.43
C ASP A 67 -15.68 10.65 -16.44
N VAL A 68 -15.57 11.87 -16.98
CA VAL A 68 -15.92 13.10 -16.28
C VAL A 68 -17.05 13.78 -17.05
N ILE A 69 -18.23 13.74 -16.41
CA ILE A 69 -19.46 14.50 -16.64
C ILE A 69 -20.37 13.99 -17.76
N GLU A 70 -21.39 13.22 -17.36
CA GLU A 70 -22.77 13.65 -17.57
C GLU A 70 -23.54 13.55 -16.24
N LYS A 71 -23.84 14.72 -15.66
CA LYS A 71 -24.98 14.90 -14.75
C LYS A 71 -25.96 15.77 -15.52
N ASP A 72 -27.11 15.24 -15.88
CA ASP A 72 -28.36 15.73 -15.30
C ASP A 72 -29.55 14.82 -15.62
N SER A 73 -30.53 14.84 -14.71
CA SER A 73 -31.91 14.36 -14.87
C SER A 73 -32.16 12.85 -15.03
N MET A 74 -32.29 12.13 -13.92
CA MET A 74 -33.44 11.24 -13.61
C MET A 74 -33.47 10.89 -12.11
N ALA A 75 -33.60 11.91 -11.25
CA ALA A 75 -34.00 11.70 -9.87
C ALA A 75 -35.49 11.35 -9.81
N LEU A 76 -35.84 10.09 -10.10
CA LEU A 76 -37.20 9.58 -9.87
C LEU A 76 -37.25 8.75 -8.58
N ASN A 77 -37.72 9.37 -7.50
CA ASN A 77 -38.41 8.75 -6.36
C ASN A 77 -37.85 7.41 -5.83
N GLN A 78 -36.59 7.38 -5.39
CA GLN A 78 -36.10 6.24 -4.60
C GLN A 78 -35.77 6.67 -3.16
N ASN A 79 -36.77 6.60 -2.28
CA ASN A 79 -36.61 6.73 -0.82
C ASN A 79 -36.22 5.40 -0.18
N GLN A 80 -35.25 4.68 -0.75
CA GLN A 80 -34.91 3.32 -0.32
C GLN A 80 -33.41 3.01 -0.48
N PRO A 81 -32.86 2.05 0.29
CA PRO A 81 -31.49 1.57 0.12
C PRO A 81 -31.25 1.00 -1.28
N PRO A 82 -29.98 0.86 -1.71
CA PRO A 82 -29.65 0.26 -2.99
C PRO A 82 -30.21 -1.16 -3.12
N LYS A 83 -30.84 -1.48 -4.24
CA LYS A 83 -31.45 -2.80 -4.47
C LYS A 83 -30.50 -3.77 -5.15
N ASN A 84 -29.49 -3.25 -5.84
CA ASN A 84 -28.59 -4.04 -6.65
C ASN A 84 -27.21 -4.13 -5.99
N LYS A 85 -26.61 -5.32 -6.07
CA LYS A 85 -25.26 -5.55 -5.55
C LYS A 85 -24.20 -4.95 -6.49
N PRO A 86 -23.02 -4.55 -5.96
CA PRO A 86 -21.86 -4.23 -6.77
C PRO A 86 -21.53 -5.37 -7.74
N GLN A 87 -21.05 -5.04 -8.94
CA GLN A 87 -20.74 -6.01 -9.99
C GLN A 87 -19.24 -6.20 -10.14
N ASN A 88 -18.81 -7.26 -10.83
CA ASN A 88 -17.42 -7.49 -11.21
C ASN A 88 -16.41 -7.31 -10.07
N LEU A 89 -16.74 -7.78 -8.86
CA LEU A 89 -15.79 -7.77 -7.77
C LEU A 89 -14.59 -8.64 -8.16
N THR A 90 -13.40 -8.08 -8.07
CA THR A 90 -12.13 -8.73 -8.38
C THR A 90 -11.12 -8.50 -7.27
N VAL A 91 -10.11 -9.36 -7.23
CA VAL A 91 -8.93 -9.25 -6.37
C VAL A 91 -7.75 -8.92 -7.27
N VAL A 92 -7.11 -7.78 -7.03
CA VAL A 92 -5.89 -7.36 -7.70
C VAL A 92 -4.72 -7.56 -6.73
N ALA A 93 -3.86 -8.51 -7.05
CA ALA A 93 -2.68 -8.86 -6.26
C ALA A 93 -1.41 -8.38 -6.96
N MET A 94 -0.35 -8.11 -6.20
CA MET A 94 0.97 -7.81 -6.74
C MET A 94 1.87 -9.03 -6.55
N GLU A 95 2.52 -9.48 -7.61
CA GLU A 95 3.36 -10.68 -7.56
C GLU A 95 4.54 -10.52 -6.59
N GLY A 96 4.74 -11.51 -5.74
CA GLY A 96 5.75 -11.50 -4.69
C GLY A 96 5.35 -10.69 -3.45
N CYS A 97 4.12 -10.19 -3.37
CA CYS A 97 3.64 -9.40 -2.23
C CYS A 97 2.46 -10.08 -1.54
N HIS A 98 2.63 -10.42 -0.26
CA HIS A 98 1.59 -11.10 0.51
C HIS A 98 0.74 -10.18 1.38
N SER A 99 1.26 -8.99 1.72
CA SER A 99 0.77 -8.18 2.85
C SER A 99 -0.42 -7.30 2.52
N PHE A 100 -0.75 -7.18 1.24
CA PHE A 100 -1.90 -6.44 0.76
C PHE A 100 -2.48 -7.04 -0.52
N ILE A 101 -3.74 -6.70 -0.79
CA ILE A 101 -4.39 -6.79 -2.09
C ILE A 101 -5.19 -5.51 -2.33
N ILE A 102 -5.69 -5.32 -3.54
CA ILE A 102 -6.70 -4.32 -3.83
C ILE A 102 -7.97 -5.02 -4.29
N LEU A 103 -9.09 -4.71 -3.65
CA LEU A 103 -10.40 -5.12 -4.15
C LEU A 103 -10.88 -4.05 -5.12
N ASP A 104 -11.36 -4.47 -6.29
CA ASP A 104 -11.91 -3.59 -7.32
C ASP A 104 -13.28 -4.11 -7.77
N TRP A 105 -14.24 -3.23 -8.03
CA TRP A 105 -15.60 -3.60 -8.40
C TRP A 105 -16.28 -2.54 -9.27
N ALA A 106 -17.25 -2.95 -10.07
CA ALA A 106 -18.12 -2.04 -10.81
C ALA A 106 -19.32 -1.58 -9.95
N ARG A 107 -19.83 -0.39 -10.27
CA ARG A 107 -21.08 0.12 -9.70
C ARG A 107 -22.26 -0.82 -10.03
N PRO A 108 -23.34 -0.83 -9.22
CA PRO A 108 -24.55 -1.57 -9.58
C PRO A 108 -25.16 -1.08 -10.91
N LEU A 109 -25.78 -2.00 -11.68
CA LEU A 109 -26.28 -1.76 -13.05
C LEU A 109 -27.41 -0.73 -13.19
N LYS A 110 -28.06 -0.35 -12.08
CA LYS A 110 -29.11 0.68 -12.04
C LYS A 110 -28.68 1.78 -11.09
N ASP A 111 -29.09 3.01 -11.40
CA ASP A 111 -28.78 4.18 -10.58
C ASP A 111 -29.55 4.14 -9.25
N ASP A 112 -28.99 3.40 -8.29
CA ASP A 112 -29.46 3.27 -6.92
C ASP A 112 -28.98 4.46 -6.03
N MET A 113 -28.58 5.57 -6.64
CA MET A 113 -28.01 6.76 -5.99
C MET A 113 -26.87 6.41 -5.02
N VAL A 114 -25.98 5.50 -5.44
CA VAL A 114 -24.91 4.96 -4.61
C VAL A 114 -23.96 6.09 -4.19
N SER A 115 -23.85 6.31 -2.87
CA SER A 115 -22.96 7.32 -2.27
C SER A 115 -21.66 6.72 -1.73
N GLY A 116 -21.55 5.39 -1.72
CA GLY A 116 -20.31 4.68 -1.39
C GLY A 116 -20.54 3.19 -1.20
N TYR A 117 -19.57 2.53 -0.58
CA TYR A 117 -19.54 1.09 -0.38
C TYR A 117 -19.08 0.73 1.03
N MET A 118 -19.48 -0.46 1.47
CA MET A 118 -18.94 -1.12 2.65
C MET A 118 -18.25 -2.41 2.20
N VAL A 119 -16.96 -2.51 2.48
CA VAL A 119 -16.11 -3.65 2.16
C VAL A 119 -15.91 -4.48 3.41
N HIS A 120 -16.25 -5.76 3.32
CA HIS A 120 -16.12 -6.72 4.41
C HIS A 120 -15.01 -7.70 4.09
N SER A 121 -14.11 -7.88 5.03
CA SER A 121 -12.98 -8.82 4.94
C SER A 121 -12.86 -9.66 6.19
N ALA A 122 -12.48 -10.92 6.04
CA ALA A 122 -12.27 -11.84 7.15
C ALA A 122 -11.19 -12.87 6.80
N SER A 123 -10.37 -13.24 7.79
CA SER A 123 -9.54 -14.44 7.69
C SER A 123 -10.41 -15.69 7.76
N TYR A 124 -9.85 -16.85 7.38
CA TYR A 124 -10.56 -18.13 7.54
C TYR A 124 -11.10 -18.34 8.97
N ASP A 125 -10.27 -18.13 9.98
CA ASP A 125 -10.66 -18.29 11.38
C ASP A 125 -11.75 -17.27 11.78
N ASP A 126 -11.63 -16.02 11.31
CA ASP A 126 -12.63 -14.99 11.60
C ASP A 126 -13.99 -15.32 10.97
N VAL A 127 -14.03 -15.89 9.76
CA VAL A 127 -15.28 -16.37 9.14
C VAL A 127 -15.95 -17.45 10.00
N LEU A 128 -15.18 -18.42 10.49
CA LEU A 128 -15.71 -19.49 11.37
C LEU A 128 -16.30 -18.93 12.67
N ASN A 129 -15.77 -17.80 13.15
CA ASN A 129 -16.24 -17.12 14.35
C ASN A 129 -17.25 -15.99 14.06
N ASN A 130 -17.74 -15.88 12.82
CA ASN A 130 -18.64 -14.80 12.36
C ASN A 130 -18.11 -13.38 12.66
N ARG A 131 -16.80 -13.19 12.55
CA ARG A 131 -16.12 -11.91 12.74
C ARG A 131 -15.72 -11.35 11.38
N TRP A 132 -16.22 -10.16 11.05
CA TRP A 132 -15.88 -9.48 9.80
C TRP A 132 -15.34 -8.09 10.10
N SER A 133 -14.20 -7.76 9.49
CA SER A 133 -13.69 -6.40 9.47
C SER A 133 -14.40 -5.62 8.38
N THR A 134 -14.86 -4.41 8.68
CA THR A 134 -15.68 -3.61 7.78
C THR A 134 -15.03 -2.26 7.54
N ARG A 135 -14.86 -1.85 6.28
CA ARG A 135 -14.34 -0.54 5.89
C ARG A 135 -15.25 0.15 4.88
N ALA A 136 -15.36 1.47 4.99
CA ALA A 136 -16.08 2.27 4.01
C ALA A 136 -15.15 2.66 2.85
N SER A 137 -15.68 2.70 1.63
CA SER A 137 -15.03 3.31 0.47
C SER A 137 -15.99 4.27 -0.22
N SER A 138 -15.50 5.42 -0.67
CA SER A 138 -16.24 6.34 -1.56
C SER A 138 -16.04 5.98 -3.03
N GLY A 139 -14.98 5.25 -3.36
CA GLY A 139 -14.64 4.80 -4.71
C GLY A 139 -15.07 3.36 -4.96
N THR A 140 -14.68 2.84 -6.12
CA THR A 140 -14.95 1.49 -6.62
C THR A 140 -13.82 0.50 -6.38
N HIS A 141 -12.81 0.90 -5.61
CA HIS A 141 -11.75 0.04 -5.15
C HIS A 141 -11.41 0.32 -3.68
N LEU A 142 -10.76 -0.63 -3.02
CA LEU A 142 -10.24 -0.46 -1.68
C LEU A 142 -9.03 -1.39 -1.45
N PRO A 143 -7.87 -0.86 -0.99
CA PRO A 143 -6.77 -1.70 -0.54
C PRO A 143 -7.10 -2.39 0.78
N VAL A 144 -6.81 -3.69 0.85
CA VAL A 144 -6.86 -4.48 2.07
C VAL A 144 -5.44 -4.83 2.47
N GLU A 145 -5.03 -4.38 3.65
CA GLU A 145 -3.64 -4.39 4.11
C GLU A 145 -3.45 -5.25 5.36
N ASN A 146 -2.18 -5.45 5.74
CA ASN A 146 -1.78 -6.25 6.91
C ASN A 146 -2.28 -7.70 6.83
N LEU A 147 -2.30 -8.26 5.62
CA LEU A 147 -2.61 -9.66 5.40
C LEU A 147 -1.42 -10.53 5.79
N LYS A 148 -1.72 -11.67 6.43
CA LYS A 148 -0.71 -12.66 6.76
C LYS A 148 -0.26 -13.41 5.49
N PRO A 149 1.01 -13.84 5.42
CA PRO A 149 1.48 -14.66 4.31
C PRO A 149 0.75 -16.02 4.31
N ASN A 150 0.64 -16.62 3.12
CA ASN A 150 0.09 -17.96 2.92
C ASN A 150 -1.23 -18.23 3.67
N SER A 151 -2.13 -17.25 3.64
CA SER A 151 -3.34 -17.25 4.46
C SER A 151 -4.57 -17.00 3.60
N ARG A 152 -5.66 -17.74 3.91
CA ARG A 152 -6.92 -17.62 3.20
C ARG A 152 -7.78 -16.51 3.78
N TYR A 153 -8.30 -15.67 2.91
CA TYR A 153 -9.21 -14.58 3.24
C TYR A 153 -10.48 -14.61 2.38
N TYR A 154 -11.51 -13.92 2.88
CA TYR A 154 -12.84 -13.83 2.28
C TYR A 154 -13.25 -12.37 2.19
N PHE A 155 -13.89 -12.00 1.07
CA PHE A 155 -14.25 -10.62 0.77
C PHE A 155 -15.65 -10.53 0.18
N LYS A 156 -16.41 -9.51 0.60
CA LYS A 156 -17.69 -9.15 -0.01
C LYS A 156 -17.93 -7.65 0.13
N VAL A 157 -18.64 -7.07 -0.80
CA VAL A 157 -18.89 -5.62 -0.88
C VAL A 157 -20.39 -5.38 -1.00
N GLN A 158 -20.89 -4.32 -0.36
CA GLN A 158 -22.26 -3.85 -0.54
C GLN A 158 -22.26 -2.35 -0.81
N ALA A 159 -23.18 -1.90 -1.67
CA ALA A 159 -23.38 -0.48 -1.92
C ALA A 159 -24.13 0.17 -0.74
N LYS A 160 -23.93 1.48 -0.55
CA LYS A 160 -24.71 2.29 0.38
C LYS A 160 -25.20 3.57 -0.30
N ASN A 161 -26.34 4.05 0.13
CA ASN A 161 -26.82 5.41 -0.15
C ASN A 161 -27.28 6.07 1.17
N VAL A 162 -27.91 7.24 1.08
CA VAL A 162 -28.41 7.97 2.26
C VAL A 162 -29.52 7.25 3.02
N PHE A 163 -30.21 6.30 2.38
CA PHE A 163 -31.30 5.53 2.97
C PHE A 163 -30.86 4.21 3.60
N GLY A 164 -29.65 3.71 3.29
CA GLY A 164 -29.09 2.53 3.94
C GLY A 164 -28.15 1.70 3.09
N LEU A 165 -27.98 0.44 3.50
CA LEU A 165 -27.13 -0.57 2.88
C LEU A 165 -27.93 -1.43 1.90
N GLY A 166 -27.36 -1.70 0.73
CA GLY A 166 -27.90 -2.65 -0.23
C GLY A 166 -27.43 -4.09 0.00
N PRO A 167 -27.74 -5.02 -0.92
CA PRO A 167 -27.31 -6.40 -0.81
C PRO A 167 -25.80 -6.58 -1.00
N PHE A 168 -25.27 -7.65 -0.42
CA PHE A 168 -23.88 -8.08 -0.64
C PHE A 168 -23.65 -8.60 -2.06
N SER A 169 -22.43 -8.39 -2.54
CA SER A 169 -21.84 -9.10 -3.67
C SER A 169 -21.70 -10.60 -3.39
N GLU A 170 -21.30 -11.37 -4.40
CA GLU A 170 -20.73 -12.69 -4.15
C GLU A 170 -19.52 -12.58 -3.22
N THR A 171 -19.31 -13.62 -2.40
CA THR A 171 -18.14 -13.70 -1.52
C THR A 171 -16.97 -14.30 -2.30
N LEU A 172 -15.91 -13.52 -2.47
CA LEU A 172 -14.66 -14.00 -3.06
C LEU A 172 -13.76 -14.63 -2.00
N THR A 173 -12.94 -15.58 -2.41
CA THR A 173 -11.83 -16.10 -1.61
C THR A 173 -10.50 -15.88 -2.33
N TYR A 174 -9.46 -15.60 -1.56
CA TYR A 174 -8.09 -15.49 -2.04
C TYR A 174 -7.14 -16.11 -1.02
N VAL A 175 -6.02 -16.64 -1.48
CA VAL A 175 -4.91 -17.08 -0.63
C VAL A 175 -3.71 -16.21 -0.96
N THR A 176 -3.17 -15.52 0.05
CA THR A 176 -2.01 -14.65 -0.12
C THR A 176 -0.76 -15.44 -0.50
N GLU A 177 0.18 -14.78 -1.18
CA GLU A 177 1.49 -15.35 -1.46
C GLU A 177 2.24 -15.69 -0.17
N SER A 178 3.28 -16.52 -0.30
CA SER A 178 4.21 -16.78 0.79
C SER A 178 4.98 -15.51 1.17
N ASP A 179 5.59 -15.54 2.37
CA ASP A 179 6.50 -14.49 2.80
C ASP A 179 7.76 -14.47 1.90
N ASP A 180 8.43 -13.32 1.79
CA ASP A 180 9.74 -13.24 1.12
C ASP A 180 10.83 -13.66 2.13
N PRO A 181 11.41 -14.87 2.00
CA PRO A 181 12.42 -15.35 2.95
C PRO A 181 13.70 -14.53 2.93
N PHE A 182 13.93 -13.71 1.89
CA PHE A 182 15.11 -12.87 1.74
C PHE A 182 14.89 -11.43 2.21
N LEU A 183 13.70 -11.07 2.68
CA LEU A 183 13.38 -9.70 3.08
C LEU A 183 13.75 -9.41 4.54
N ILE A 184 13.45 -10.34 5.46
CA ILE A 184 13.68 -10.20 6.91
C ILE A 184 14.15 -11.54 7.48
N GLU A 185 15.13 -11.53 8.38
CA GLU A 185 15.43 -12.70 9.22
C GLU A 185 14.56 -12.62 10.48
N ARG A 186 13.58 -13.51 10.58
CA ARG A 186 12.72 -13.60 11.76
C ARG A 186 13.53 -14.25 12.89
N PRO A 187 13.83 -13.54 13.99
CA PRO A 187 14.57 -14.15 15.11
C PRO A 187 13.76 -15.31 15.71
N PRO A 188 14.43 -16.31 16.34
CA PRO A 188 13.75 -17.39 17.05
C PRO A 188 12.94 -16.80 18.21
N GLY A 189 11.64 -16.59 17.96
CA GLY A 189 10.76 -15.81 18.83
C GLY A 189 9.62 -15.07 18.11
N GLY A 190 9.68 -14.90 16.78
CA GLY A 190 8.56 -14.42 15.96
C GLY A 190 8.76 -13.05 15.31
N GLU A 191 7.66 -12.35 15.01
CA GLU A 191 7.66 -11.05 14.31
C GLU A 191 8.28 -9.92 15.16
N PRO A 192 8.97 -8.95 14.54
CA PRO A 192 9.38 -7.73 15.22
C PRO A 192 8.18 -7.06 15.89
N ILE A 193 8.25 -6.91 17.23
CA ILE A 193 7.14 -6.36 18.00
C ILE A 193 7.12 -4.84 17.83
N TRP A 194 6.30 -4.37 16.89
CA TRP A 194 5.90 -2.97 16.79
C TRP A 194 4.85 -2.67 17.86
N ILE A 195 5.14 -1.68 18.71
CA ILE A 195 4.25 -1.28 19.79
C ILE A 195 3.57 0.04 19.40
N PRO A 196 2.22 0.11 19.42
CA PRO A 196 1.53 1.38 19.23
C PRO A 196 1.99 2.39 20.28
N PHE A 197 2.58 3.50 19.86
CA PHE A 197 3.12 4.50 20.77
C PHE A 197 3.18 5.88 20.10
N THR A 198 2.53 6.85 20.73
CA THR A 198 2.55 8.25 20.28
C THR A 198 3.80 8.93 20.80
N PHE A 199 4.79 9.14 19.93
CA PHE A 199 6.02 9.83 20.25
C PHE A 199 6.02 11.29 19.77
N LYS A 200 6.91 12.11 20.35
CA LYS A 200 7.10 13.49 19.91
C LYS A 200 8.04 13.52 18.70
N TYR A 201 7.65 14.19 17.63
CA TYR A 201 8.48 14.39 16.44
C TYR A 201 8.10 15.69 15.74
N ASN A 202 8.89 16.14 14.75
CA ASN A 202 8.52 17.28 13.92
C ASN A 202 7.61 16.82 12.75
N PRO A 203 6.32 17.17 12.72
CA PRO A 203 5.39 16.74 11.69
C PRO A 203 5.70 17.31 10.30
N ILE A 204 6.43 18.42 10.19
CA ILE A 204 6.84 19.00 8.90
C ILE A 204 7.76 18.04 8.14
N HIS A 205 8.52 17.22 8.86
CA HIS A 205 9.49 16.27 8.29
C HIS A 205 8.85 14.97 7.76
N SER A 206 7.52 14.83 7.89
CA SER A 206 6.80 13.61 7.53
C SER A 206 5.65 13.95 6.58
N SER A 207 5.65 13.29 5.41
CA SER A 207 4.50 13.24 4.52
C SER A 207 3.39 12.36 5.10
N CYS A 208 3.74 11.45 6.02
CA CYS A 208 2.81 10.55 6.70
C CYS A 208 2.19 11.19 7.94
N LYS A 209 0.89 10.92 8.17
CA LYS A 209 0.09 11.47 9.28
C LYS A 209 -0.72 10.40 10.06
N GLY A 210 -0.51 9.13 9.75
CA GLY A 210 -1.26 8.03 10.35
C GLY A 210 -0.74 7.61 11.73
N SER A 211 -1.08 6.38 12.10
CA SER A 211 -0.73 5.77 13.38
C SER A 211 0.79 5.71 13.61
N GLN A 212 1.17 5.71 14.88
CA GLN A 212 2.56 5.74 15.33
C GLN A 212 2.93 4.45 16.04
N TYR A 213 4.09 3.90 15.69
CA TYR A 213 4.63 2.69 16.29
C TYR A 213 6.07 2.88 16.66
N VAL A 214 6.51 2.20 17.71
CA VAL A 214 7.90 2.18 18.15
C VAL A 214 8.39 0.75 18.28
N LYS A 215 9.66 0.57 17.93
CA LYS A 215 10.42 -0.65 18.11
C LYS A 215 11.73 -0.34 18.82
N ARG A 216 12.16 -1.21 19.74
CA ARG A 216 13.50 -1.16 20.34
C ARG A 216 14.52 -1.82 19.41
N THR A 217 15.67 -1.18 19.27
CA THR A 217 16.77 -1.66 18.43
C THR A 217 17.86 -2.35 19.27
N TRP A 218 18.74 -3.08 18.60
CA TRP A 218 19.88 -3.77 19.22
C TRP A 218 20.96 -2.80 19.72
N TYR A 219 21.07 -1.60 19.15
CA TYR A 219 22.03 -0.56 19.55
C TYR A 219 21.48 0.40 20.63
N ARG A 220 20.55 -0.07 21.46
CA ARG A 220 19.96 0.66 22.61
C ARG A 220 19.25 1.98 22.26
N LYS A 221 18.83 2.17 21.01
CA LYS A 221 17.96 3.28 20.58
C LYS A 221 16.56 2.77 20.24
N PHE A 222 15.64 3.70 20.02
CA PHE A 222 14.28 3.42 19.56
C PHE A 222 14.09 3.88 18.12
N VAL A 223 13.47 3.03 17.31
CA VAL A 223 12.97 3.40 15.98
C VAL A 223 11.50 3.69 16.12
N GLY A 224 11.08 4.88 15.69
CA GLY A 224 9.69 5.30 15.62
C GLY A 224 9.26 5.42 14.17
N VAL A 225 8.05 4.97 13.85
CA VAL A 225 7.47 5.11 12.51
C VAL A 225 6.13 5.82 12.56
N VAL A 226 5.87 6.65 11.55
CA VAL A 226 4.56 7.29 11.31
C VAL A 226 4.03 6.77 9.97
N LEU A 227 2.87 6.11 9.98
CA LEU A 227 2.36 5.41 8.80
C LEU A 227 1.69 6.36 7.78
N CYS A 228 1.98 6.16 6.51
CA CYS A 228 1.16 6.63 5.38
C CYS A 228 0.18 5.52 4.97
N ASN A 229 0.66 4.28 4.98
CA ASN A 229 -0.08 3.02 4.87
C ASN A 229 0.77 1.92 5.54
N SER A 230 0.43 0.64 5.42
CA SER A 230 1.19 -0.46 6.04
C SER A 230 2.62 -0.63 5.50
N LEU A 231 2.89 -0.25 4.25
CA LEU A 231 4.20 -0.41 3.59
C LEU A 231 4.96 0.89 3.38
N ARG A 232 4.29 2.04 3.52
CA ARG A 232 4.86 3.39 3.41
C ARG A 232 4.79 4.10 4.74
N TYR A 233 5.93 4.55 5.24
CA TYR A 233 6.03 5.20 6.54
C TYR A 233 7.25 6.09 6.63
N LYS A 234 7.20 7.08 7.52
CA LYS A 234 8.38 7.89 7.87
C LYS A 234 9.09 7.25 9.06
N ILE A 235 10.39 7.01 8.93
CA ILE A 235 11.26 6.48 9.98
C ILE A 235 11.90 7.65 10.75
N PHE A 236 11.86 7.54 12.08
CA PHE A 236 12.53 8.41 13.04
C PHE A 236 13.34 7.58 14.04
N MET A 237 14.28 8.21 14.72
CA MET A 237 15.08 7.58 15.77
C MET A 237 15.12 8.45 17.03
N GLY A 238 15.16 7.83 18.20
CA GLY A 238 15.30 8.52 19.49
C GLY A 238 16.09 7.69 20.50
N ASP A 239 16.72 8.36 21.46
CA ASP A 239 17.47 7.69 22.54
C ASP A 239 16.56 7.16 23.66
N GLY A 240 15.36 7.72 23.82
CA GLY A 240 14.37 7.25 24.78
C GLY A 240 12.92 7.58 24.40
N LEU A 241 11.97 6.85 24.97
CA LEU A 241 10.53 7.03 24.72
C LEU A 241 9.95 8.37 25.20
N ARG A 242 10.65 9.06 26.11
CA ARG A 242 10.23 10.36 26.67
C ARG A 242 10.83 11.54 25.90
N GLU A 243 11.80 11.27 25.04
CA GLU A 243 12.54 12.26 24.27
C GLU A 243 11.92 12.43 22.88
N PRO A 244 12.22 13.55 22.18
CA PRO A 244 11.82 13.69 20.79
C PRO A 244 12.50 12.62 19.92
N PHE A 245 11.77 12.13 18.94
CA PHE A 245 12.29 11.30 17.87
C PHE A 245 12.64 12.21 16.69
N TYR A 246 13.83 12.01 16.14
CA TYR A 246 14.43 12.85 15.12
C TYR A 246 14.52 12.14 13.78
N SER A 247 14.54 12.93 12.70
CA SER A 247 14.73 12.40 11.35
C SER A 247 16.14 11.84 11.18
N ILE A 248 16.27 10.89 10.24
CA ILE A 248 17.53 10.27 9.89
C ILE A 248 17.92 10.78 8.52
N GLY A 249 19.08 11.44 8.42
CA GLY A 249 19.68 11.90 7.17
C GLY A 249 20.67 10.88 6.63
N ASP A 250 20.83 10.89 5.32
CA ASP A 250 21.76 10.01 4.60
C ASP A 250 22.73 10.85 3.77
N SER A 251 23.99 10.44 3.72
CA SER A 251 25.03 11.12 2.94
C SER A 251 25.39 10.45 1.63
N LEU A 252 25.06 9.15 1.46
CA LEU A 252 25.34 8.41 0.24
C LEU A 252 24.11 7.61 -0.20
N GLY A 253 23.30 8.26 -1.04
CA GLY A 253 22.00 7.75 -1.45
C GLY A 253 20.92 8.74 -1.09
N GLN A 254 19.71 8.25 -0.88
CA GLN A 254 18.55 8.98 -0.37
C GLN A 254 18.02 8.35 0.92
N GLY A 255 18.80 7.48 1.57
CA GLY A 255 18.42 6.72 2.75
C GLY A 255 17.63 5.45 2.46
N GLU A 256 17.74 4.86 1.26
CA GLU A 256 17.15 3.57 0.92
C GLU A 256 17.64 2.46 1.88
N ASP A 257 18.89 2.57 2.32
CA ASP A 257 19.55 1.67 3.25
C ASP A 257 18.99 1.78 4.70
N HIS A 258 18.32 2.90 5.04
CA HIS A 258 17.66 3.12 6.32
C HIS A 258 16.54 2.10 6.59
N CYS A 259 16.11 1.38 5.56
CA CYS A 259 15.22 0.24 5.70
C CYS A 259 15.74 -0.88 6.61
N GLN A 260 17.05 -0.90 6.89
CA GLN A 260 17.62 -1.74 7.94
C GLN A 260 17.03 -1.46 9.33
N PHE A 261 16.61 -0.22 9.61
CA PHE A 261 16.03 0.15 10.91
C PHE A 261 14.65 -0.46 11.15
N VAL A 262 14.01 -0.94 10.10
CA VAL A 262 12.76 -1.72 10.14
C VAL A 262 13.00 -3.19 9.75
N ASP A 263 14.24 -3.66 9.92
CA ASP A 263 14.71 -5.03 9.69
C ASP A 263 14.72 -5.52 8.24
N SER A 264 14.57 -4.61 7.27
CA SER A 264 14.69 -5.00 5.87
C SER A 264 16.15 -5.22 5.47
N TYR A 265 16.41 -6.34 4.81
CA TYR A 265 17.69 -6.60 4.13
C TYR A 265 17.79 -5.98 2.75
N ARG A 266 16.71 -5.39 2.24
CA ARG A 266 16.71 -4.73 0.93
C ARG A 266 16.71 -3.22 1.10
N ASP A 267 17.30 -2.57 0.13
CA ASP A 267 17.20 -1.13 0.02
C ASP A 267 15.77 -0.78 -0.42
N GLY A 268 15.21 0.24 0.22
CA GLY A 268 13.83 0.64 -0.01
C GLY A 268 13.66 1.64 -1.15
N ARG A 269 12.44 2.16 -1.28
CA ARG A 269 12.16 3.41 -2.00
C ARG A 269 11.99 4.55 -1.01
N THR A 270 12.27 5.76 -1.46
CA THR A 270 12.17 6.96 -0.63
C THR A 270 11.31 8.03 -1.30
N GLY A 271 10.85 8.98 -0.48
CA GLY A 271 10.14 10.15 -0.97
C GLY A 271 10.96 11.00 -1.94
N PRO A 272 10.29 11.77 -2.81
CA PRO A 272 10.93 12.52 -3.87
C PRO A 272 11.96 13.51 -3.33
N VAL A 273 13.08 13.61 -4.03
CA VAL A 273 14.23 14.46 -3.67
C VAL A 273 13.83 15.93 -3.51
N ASP A 274 12.88 16.42 -4.31
CA ASP A 274 12.37 17.80 -4.20
C ASP A 274 11.72 18.09 -2.85
N PHE A 275 10.96 17.12 -2.30
CA PHE A 275 10.41 17.25 -0.96
C PHE A 275 11.56 17.34 0.05
N SER A 276 12.52 16.42 -0.03
CA SER A 276 13.70 16.35 0.84
C SER A 276 14.55 17.64 0.81
N ASN A 277 14.77 18.22 -0.37
CA ASN A 277 15.55 19.43 -0.57
C ASN A 277 14.88 20.69 0.02
N ASN A 278 13.55 20.66 0.14
CA ASN A 278 12.77 21.76 0.69
C ASN A 278 12.57 21.67 2.21
N LEU A 279 12.97 20.56 2.85
CA LEU A 279 12.87 20.40 4.30
C LEU A 279 13.93 21.26 5.02
N PRO A 280 13.55 21.97 6.11
CA PRO A 280 14.50 22.81 6.83
C PRO A 280 15.60 21.97 7.48
N SER A 281 16.75 22.61 7.74
CA SER A 281 17.79 21.98 8.57
C SER A 281 17.27 21.81 10.00
N ALA A 282 17.62 20.69 10.61
CA ALA A 282 17.18 20.33 11.96
C ALA A 282 18.19 19.41 12.64
N GLN A 283 18.05 19.24 13.95
CA GLN A 283 18.78 18.17 14.65
C GLN A 283 18.21 16.81 14.26
N GLY A 284 19.09 15.83 14.08
CA GLY A 284 18.73 14.46 13.79
C GLY A 284 19.91 13.52 13.74
N TYR A 285 19.62 12.27 13.40
CA TYR A 285 20.65 11.24 13.24
C TYR A 285 21.08 11.18 11.79
N TYR A 286 22.30 10.75 11.52
CA TYR A 286 22.76 10.52 10.15
C TYR A 286 23.80 9.42 10.07
N ARG A 287 23.93 8.85 8.87
CA ARG A 287 24.99 7.93 8.47
C ARG A 287 25.19 7.99 6.95
N ALA A 288 26.09 7.17 6.43
CA ALA A 288 26.36 7.01 5.00
C ALA A 288 26.06 5.60 4.50
N TYR A 289 26.22 4.59 5.36
CA TYR A 289 26.10 3.20 4.93
C TYR A 289 25.28 2.34 5.89
N ARG A 290 24.77 1.23 5.36
CA ARG A 290 24.16 0.18 6.15
C ARG A 290 25.14 -0.33 7.22
N GLN A 291 24.61 -0.70 8.40
CA GLN A 291 25.35 -1.12 9.60
C GLN A 291 26.26 -0.06 10.23
N GLU A 292 26.47 1.10 9.59
CA GLU A 292 27.20 2.20 10.22
C GLU A 292 26.45 2.71 11.46
N PRO A 293 27.13 2.93 12.58
CA PRO A 293 26.54 3.59 13.73
C PRO A 293 26.03 4.99 13.36
N VAL A 294 24.82 5.31 13.81
CA VAL A 294 24.28 6.65 13.58
C VAL A 294 24.99 7.70 14.44
N THR A 295 25.25 8.86 13.86
CA THR A 295 25.77 10.05 14.55
C THR A 295 24.66 11.09 14.70
N PHE A 296 24.63 11.84 15.80
CA PHE A 296 23.66 12.92 16.00
C PHE A 296 24.24 14.28 15.60
N GLY A 297 23.48 15.09 14.88
CA GLY A 297 23.88 16.44 14.46
C GLY A 297 22.87 17.09 13.52
N VAL A 298 23.33 18.06 12.72
CA VAL A 298 22.45 18.81 11.82
C VAL A 298 22.24 18.06 10.51
N VAL A 299 20.97 17.81 10.17
CA VAL A 299 20.52 17.13 8.94
C VAL A 299 19.56 18.02 8.15
N GLY A 300 19.35 17.71 6.87
CA GLY A 300 18.40 18.42 5.99
C GLY A 300 19.05 19.42 5.05
N ARG A 301 18.29 20.42 4.60
CA ARG A 301 18.72 21.39 3.59
C ARG A 301 20.02 22.09 3.97
N ARG A 302 20.93 22.24 2.99
CA ARG A 302 22.28 22.81 3.14
C ARG A 302 23.22 22.01 4.07
N THR A 303 22.95 20.72 4.25
CA THR A 303 23.86 19.77 4.89
C THR A 303 24.24 18.68 3.92
N ALA A 304 25.28 17.90 4.23
CA ALA A 304 25.62 16.68 3.49
C ALA A 304 24.68 15.50 3.81
N TYR A 305 23.67 15.70 4.66
CA TYR A 305 22.79 14.66 5.19
C TYR A 305 21.31 15.00 4.94
N PRO A 306 20.84 15.07 3.69
CA PRO A 306 19.42 15.21 3.40
C PRO A 306 18.60 14.08 4.05
N PHE A 307 17.33 14.35 4.36
CA PHE A 307 16.38 13.34 4.84
C PHE A 307 15.08 13.40 4.06
N VAL A 308 14.39 12.25 3.97
CA VAL A 308 13.23 12.08 3.07
C VAL A 308 11.89 12.13 3.80
N GLY A 309 10.79 12.41 3.10
CA GLY A 309 9.46 12.51 3.72
C GLY A 309 8.80 11.19 4.13
N TRP A 310 9.22 10.08 3.52
CA TRP A 310 8.72 8.72 3.74
C TRP A 310 9.69 7.68 3.15
N TYR A 311 9.51 6.42 3.54
CA TYR A 311 10.22 5.23 3.08
C TYR A 311 9.22 4.12 2.73
N GLU A 312 9.57 3.28 1.77
CA GLU A 312 8.91 2.00 1.47
C GLU A 312 9.94 0.88 1.46
N CYS A 313 9.99 0.11 2.55
CA CYS A 313 11.02 -0.90 2.76
C CYS A 313 10.60 -2.32 2.40
N GLY A 314 9.36 -2.49 1.92
CA GLY A 314 8.74 -3.79 1.66
C GLY A 314 8.28 -4.53 2.92
N VAL A 315 8.69 -4.07 4.10
CA VAL A 315 8.31 -4.64 5.41
C VAL A 315 7.01 -3.99 5.89
N PRO A 316 5.92 -4.76 6.06
CA PRO A 316 4.66 -4.22 6.56
C PRO A 316 4.77 -3.91 8.05
N ILE A 317 4.38 -2.69 8.43
CA ILE A 317 4.24 -2.29 9.83
C ILE A 317 2.80 -2.54 10.27
N PRO A 318 2.57 -3.33 11.34
CA PRO A 318 1.23 -3.60 11.83
C PRO A 318 0.44 -2.33 12.09
N GLY A 319 -0.81 -2.29 11.64
CA GLY A 319 -1.73 -1.21 11.97
C GLY A 319 -3.18 -1.54 11.70
N LYS A 320 -4.08 -1.02 12.54
CA LYS A 320 -5.51 -1.01 12.21
C LYS A 320 -5.79 0.28 11.46
N TRP A 321 -6.07 0.14 10.17
CA TRP A 321 -6.68 1.19 9.35
C TRP A 321 -8.20 1.02 9.37
#